data_AF-X1EJP6-F1
#
_entry.id   AF-X1EJP6-F1
#
_cell.length_a   1.000
_cell.length_b   1.000
_cell.length_c   1.000
_cell.angle_alpha   90.00
_cell.angle_beta   90.00
_cell.angle_gamma   90.00
#
_symmetry.space_group_name_H-M   'P 1'
#
loop_
_entity.id
_entity.type
_entity.pdbx_description
1 polymer ?
#
loop_
_entity_poly.entity_id
_entity_poly.type
_entity_poly.pdbx_seq_one_letter_code
_entity_poly.pdbx_strand_id
1 'polypeptide(L)' 'MVIALIEDEATVKRFYRDKGKIKLQPENDAMEPIIVDPTDKNIMIIGKVEGVIRKV' A
#
# COMPACT_ATOMS: atom_id res chain seq x y z
N MET A 1 -5.01 -2.87 -5.92
CA MET A 1 -4.23 -1.77 -5.32
C MET A 1 -5.02 -1.16 -4.18
N VAL A 2 -4.32 -0.63 -3.19
CA VAL A 2 -4.91 0.10 -2.07
C VAL A 2 -4.21 1.45 -1.91
N ILE A 3 -4.91 2.37 -1.27
CA ILE A 3 -4.34 3.59 -0.71
C ILE A 3 -4.00 3.26 0.75
N ALA A 4 -2.72 3.38 1.10
CA ALA A 4 -2.22 3.20 2.45
C ALA A 4 -1.71 4.56 2.96
N LEU A 5 -2.11 4.93 4.18
CA LEU A 5 -1.43 5.97 4.96
C LEU A 5 -0.34 5.28 5.77
N ILE A 6 0.90 5.73 5.63
CA ILE A 6 2.02 5.31 6.45
C ILE A 6 2.55 6.57 7.10
N GLU A 7 2.48 6.62 8.43
CA GLU A 7 2.64 7.86 9.20
C GLU A 7 1.69 8.93 8.67
N ASP A 8 2.21 9.98 8.02
CA ASP A 8 1.43 11.06 7.40
C ASP A 8 1.52 11.06 5.85
N GLU A 9 2.13 10.03 5.25
CA GLU A 9 2.30 9.92 3.79
C GLU A 9 1.28 8.96 3.17
N ALA A 10 0.53 9.45 2.19
CA ALA A 10 -0.40 8.63 1.41
C ALA A 10 0.31 7.97 0.22
N THR A 11 0.29 6.64 0.16
CA THR A 11 0.92 5.86 -0.90
C THR A 11 -0.05 4.90 -1.58
N VAL A 12 0.18 4.65 -2.87
CA VAL A 12 -0.57 3.64 -3.63
C VAL A 12 0.33 2.46 -3.92
N LYS A 13 -0.09 1.28 -3.46
CA LYS A 13 0.67 0.03 -3.60
C LYS A 13 -0.27 -1.14 -3.85
N ARG A 14 0.27 -2.25 -4.37
CA ARG A 14 -0.45 -3.51 -4.39
C ARG A 14 -0.39 -4.14 -3.00
N PHE A 15 -1.56 -4.48 -2.48
CA PHE A 15 -1.72 -5.06 -1.17
C PHE A 15 -1.72 -6.58 -1.24
N TYR A 16 -0.92 -7.20 -0.40
CA TYR A 16 -0.97 -8.63 -0.10
C TYR A 16 -1.05 -8.85 1.40
N ARG A 17 -1.76 -9.89 1.81
CA ARG A 17 -1.80 -10.36 3.20
C ARG A 17 -1.33 -11.80 3.22
N ASP A 18 -0.20 -12.07 3.89
CA ASP A 18 0.36 -13.41 4.01
C ASP A 18 0.79 -13.69 5.44
N LYS A 19 0.40 -14.84 5.99
CA LYS A 19 0.83 -15.38 7.30
C LYS A 19 0.92 -14.36 8.44
N GLY A 20 -0.03 -13.43 8.51
CA GLY A 20 -0.08 -12.42 9.57
C GLY A 20 0.76 -11.16 9.32
N LYS A 21 1.35 -11.00 8.13
CA LYS A 21 1.98 -9.74 7.67
C LYS A 21 1.23 -9.16 6.48
N ILE A 22 1.32 -7.84 6.35
CA ILE A 22 0.89 -7.11 5.16
C ILE A 22 2.14 -6.81 4.32
N LYS A 23 2.04 -7.00 3.02
CA LYS A 23 3.06 -6.58 2.06
C LYS A 23 2.46 -5.55 1.11
N LEU A 24 3.05 -4.36 1.09
CA LEU A 24 2.74 -3.30 0.15
C LEU A 24 3.80 -3.30 -0.95
N GLN A 25 3.44 -3.90 -2.08
CA GLN A 25 4.30 -4.10 -3.23
C GLN A 25 4.19 -2.90 -4.20
N PRO A 26 5.30 -2.26 -4.59
CA PRO A 26 5.31 -1.30 -5.69
C PRO A 26 5.13 -2.00 -7.05
N GLU A 27 4.55 -1.27 -8.01
CA GLU A 27 4.47 -1.68 -9.43
C GLU A 27 5.69 -1.21 -10.24
N ASN A 28 6.81 -0.95 -9.56
CA ASN A 28 8.08 -0.56 -10.15
C ASN A 28 9.15 -1.51 -9.59
N ASP A 29 9.77 -2.28 -10.48
CA ASP A 29 10.74 -3.33 -10.14
C ASP A 29 12.01 -2.79 -9.47
N ALA A 30 12.32 -1.50 -9.64
CA ALA A 30 13.45 -0.85 -8.98
C ALA A 30 13.18 -0.52 -7.50
N MET A 31 11.95 -0.72 -7.00
CA MET A 31 11.56 -0.38 -5.63
C MET A 31 11.31 -1.64 -4.79
N GLU A 32 11.80 -1.63 -3.56
CA GLU A 32 11.58 -2.73 -2.63
C GLU A 32 10.16 -2.70 -2.03
N PRO A 33 9.59 -3.88 -1.70
CA PRO A 33 8.30 -3.97 -1.02
C PRO A 33 8.39 -3.53 0.45
N ILE A 34 7.32 -2.92 0.94
CA ILE A 34 7.19 -2.55 2.36
C ILE A 34 6.47 -3.70 3.09
N ILE A 35 7.13 -4.27 4.10
CA ILE A 35 6.58 -5.35 4.93
C ILE A 35 6.14 -4.79 6.27
N VAL A 36 4.87 -4.98 6.60
CA VAL A 36 4.22 -4.28 7.71
C VAL A 36 3.43 -5.22 8.59
N ASP A 37 3.54 -4.99 9.89
CA ASP A 37 2.79 -5.72 10.91
C ASP A 37 1.36 -5.15 10.99
N PRO A 38 0.31 -5.97 10.92
CA PRO A 38 -1.07 -5.51 11.03
C PRO A 38 -1.42 -4.82 12.35
N THR A 39 -0.60 -4.98 13.39
CA THR A 39 -0.75 -4.32 14.69
C THR A 39 -0.09 -2.95 14.76
N ASP A 40 0.69 -2.57 13.74
CA ASP A 40 1.30 -1.25 13.66
C ASP A 40 0.22 -0.17 13.44
N LYS A 41 0.15 0.77 14.39
CA LYS A 41 -0.83 1.86 14.37
C LYS A 41 -0.46 2.99 13.42
N ASN A 42 0.78 3.04 12.95
CA ASN A 42 1.24 4.05 11.99
C ASN A 42 0.78 3.74 10.58
N ILE A 43 0.02 2.65 10.37
CA ILE A 43 -0.38 2.19 9.04
C ILE A 43 -1.87 1.97 8.97
N MET A 44 -2.48 2.63 7.99
CA MET A 44 -3.91 2.55 7.77
C MET A 44 -4.22 2.34 6.29
N ILE A 45 -5.03 1.33 5.97
CA ILE A 45 -5.59 1.20 4.63
C ILE A 45 -6.79 2.16 4.54
N ILE A 46 -6.64 3.23 3.76
CA ILE A 46 -7.67 4.26 3.61
C ILE A 46 -8.77 3.78 2.63
N GLY A 47 -8.40 3.00 1.61
CA GLY A 47 -9.36 2.53 0.63
C GLY A 47 -8.77 1.67 -0.48
N LYS A 48 -9.63 1.16 -1.34
CA LYS A 48 -9.28 0.41 -2.55
C LYS A 48 -9.23 1.36 -3.75
N VAL A 49 -8.25 1.16 -4.63
CA VAL A 49 -8.18 1.89 -5.90
C VAL A 49 -9.07 1.20 -6.93
N GLU A 50 -10.04 1.92 -7.50
CA GLU A 50 -10.98 1.40 -8.51
C GLU A 50 -10.64 1.82 -9.95
N GLY A 51 -9.95 2.95 -10.16
CA GLY A 51 -9.62 3.42 -11.50
C GLY A 51 -8.60 4.56 -11.51
N VAL A 52 -8.07 4.85 -12.71
CA VAL A 52 -7.13 5.95 -12.95
C VAL A 52 -7.71 6.84 -14.04
N ILE A 53 -7.77 8.15 -13.78
CA ILE A 53 -8.14 9.16 -14.78
C ILE A 53 -6.86 9.91 -15.15
N ARG A 54 -6.50 9.88 -16.43
CA ARG A 54 -5.37 10.63 -16.96
C ARG A 54 -5.90 11.67 -17.93
N LYS A 55 -5.74 12.95 -17.60
CA LYS A 55 -5.93 14.04 -18.56
C LYS A 55 -4.63 14.20 -19.35
N VAL A 56 -4.74 14.14 -20.67
CA VAL A 56 -3.65 14.47 -21.61
C VAL A 56 -3.76 15.92 -22.06
#